data_AF-A0A7X0TTY2-F1
#
_entry.id   AF-A0A7X0TTY2-F1
#
_cell.length_a   1.000
_cell.length_b   1.000
_cell.length_c   1.000
_cell.angle_alpha   90.00
_cell.angle_beta   90.00
_cell.angle_gamma   90.00
#
_symmetry.space_group_name_H-M   'P 1'
#
loop_
_entity.id
_entity.type
_entity.pdbx_description
1 polymer ?
#
loop_
_entity_poly.entity_id
_entity_poly.type
_entity_poly.pdbx_seq_one_letter_code
_entity_poly.pdbx_strand_id
1 'polypeptide(L)'
;MSSALVSTSYADKLDLKKEINIDASRQAADLKNKIFSYIDNVVITQGTLRIKADLVQVITDTETDEKTYIAKGNPATFSQKLDDGTPIYLQANEIKYQPSQNIVVISGNAELRQEGSKVSGSIITYNFVTEQVSADSDADSDENNRVKTVLQPKALDKN
;
A
#
# COMPACT_ATOMS: atom_id res chain seq x y z
N MET A 1 32.88 4.64 -32.77
CA MET A 1 31.78 5.34 -32.06
C MET A 1 30.71 4.31 -31.76
N SER A 2 30.89 3.50 -30.71
CA SER A 2 29.84 2.58 -30.26
C SER A 2 28.92 3.35 -29.32
N SER A 3 27.72 3.67 -29.79
CA SER A 3 26.66 4.18 -28.95
C SER A 3 26.17 3.07 -28.03
N ALA A 4 26.45 3.18 -26.73
CA ALA A 4 25.72 2.46 -25.72
C ALA A 4 24.38 3.17 -25.52
N LEU A 5 23.28 2.51 -25.94
CA LEU A 5 21.94 2.91 -25.53
C LEU A 5 21.81 2.56 -24.05
N VAL A 6 21.98 3.57 -23.18
CA VAL A 6 21.59 3.45 -21.78
C VAL A 6 20.07 3.52 -21.76
N SER A 7 19.42 2.37 -21.85
CA SER A 7 18.02 2.23 -21.48
C SER A 7 17.92 2.46 -19.97
N THR A 8 17.61 3.69 -19.56
CA THR A 8 17.00 3.94 -18.25
C THR A 8 15.61 3.32 -18.25
N SER A 9 15.57 1.98 -18.15
CA SER A 9 14.35 1.31 -17.76
C SER A 9 14.05 1.80 -16.35
N TYR A 10 13.02 2.63 -16.21
CA TYR A 10 12.22 2.62 -15.00
C TYR A 10 11.90 1.15 -14.76
N ALA A 11 12.62 0.53 -13.83
CA ALA A 11 12.45 -0.88 -13.54
C ALA A 11 11.01 -1.03 -13.06
N ASP A 12 10.14 -1.56 -13.92
CA ASP A 12 8.80 -1.94 -13.51
C ASP A 12 8.94 -2.76 -12.23
N LYS A 13 8.37 -2.26 -11.13
CA LYS A 13 8.43 -2.97 -9.86
C LYS A 13 7.98 -4.40 -10.09
N LEU A 14 8.87 -5.35 -9.81
CA LEU A 14 8.72 -6.76 -10.18
C LEU A 14 7.40 -7.35 -9.67
N ASP A 15 6.85 -6.79 -8.60
CA ASP A 15 5.57 -7.19 -8.05
C ASP A 15 4.38 -6.81 -8.93
N LEU A 16 4.35 -5.64 -9.56
CA LEU A 16 3.20 -5.17 -10.37
C LEU A 16 2.94 -6.01 -11.62
N LYS A 17 3.97 -6.71 -12.08
CA LYS A 17 3.90 -7.64 -13.21
C LYS A 17 3.43 -9.05 -12.81
N LYS A 18 3.34 -9.34 -11.51
CA LYS A 18 2.92 -10.64 -11.00
C LYS A 18 1.42 -10.69 -10.80
N GLU A 19 0.90 -11.91 -10.77
CA GLU A 19 -0.50 -12.20 -10.54
C GLU A 19 -0.94 -11.74 -9.13
N ILE A 20 -2.11 -11.12 -9.07
CA ILE A 20 -2.79 -10.81 -7.81
C ILE A 20 -3.60 -12.03 -7.41
N ASN A 21 -3.31 -12.58 -6.23
CA ASN A 21 -4.07 -13.66 -5.62
C ASN A 21 -4.83 -13.11 -4.41
N ILE A 22 -6.08 -13.56 -4.23
CA ILE A 22 -6.92 -13.19 -3.09
C ILE A 22 -7.46 -14.47 -2.47
N ASP A 23 -7.15 -14.69 -1.20
CA ASP A 23 -7.66 -15.77 -0.36
C ASP A 23 -8.58 -15.18 0.71
N ALA A 24 -9.73 -15.79 0.94
CA ALA A 24 -10.70 -15.36 1.94
C ALA A 24 -11.63 -16.50 2.34
N SER A 25 -12.30 -16.34 3.48
CA SER A 25 -13.26 -17.33 3.97
C SER A 25 -14.55 -17.34 3.13
N ARG A 26 -14.96 -16.17 2.62
CA ARG A 26 -16.20 -15.99 1.85
C ARG A 26 -16.02 -14.94 0.75
N GLN A 27 -16.85 -15.04 -0.29
CA GLN A 27 -16.92 -14.07 -1.38
C GLN A 27 -18.38 -13.73 -1.70
N ALA A 28 -18.63 -12.48 -2.05
CA ALA A 28 -19.88 -11.98 -2.64
C ALA A 28 -19.55 -11.08 -3.84
N ALA A 29 -20.47 -10.95 -4.80
CA ALA A 29 -20.27 -10.12 -5.97
C ALA A 29 -21.55 -9.36 -6.33
N ASP A 30 -21.41 -8.06 -6.56
CA ASP A 30 -22.39 -7.21 -7.24
C ASP A 30 -21.91 -7.00 -8.67
N LEU A 31 -22.42 -7.84 -9.58
CA LEU A 31 -22.03 -7.82 -10.99
C LEU A 31 -22.53 -6.58 -11.73
N LYS A 32 -23.63 -5.97 -11.26
CA LYS A 32 -24.18 -4.75 -11.88
C LYS A 32 -23.25 -3.58 -11.65
N ASN A 33 -22.72 -3.46 -10.42
CA ASN A 33 -21.82 -2.38 -10.03
C ASN A 33 -20.33 -2.76 -10.15
N LYS A 34 -20.01 -3.96 -10.64
CA LYS A 34 -18.65 -4.52 -10.76
C LYS A 34 -17.86 -4.49 -9.42
N ILE A 35 -18.52 -4.87 -8.33
CA ILE A 35 -17.93 -4.93 -6.99
C ILE A 35 -17.80 -6.38 -6.53
N PHE A 36 -16.59 -6.80 -6.18
CA PHE A 36 -16.33 -8.10 -5.56
C PHE A 36 -15.90 -7.91 -4.11
N SER A 37 -16.60 -8.54 -3.18
CA SER A 37 -16.34 -8.47 -1.75
C SER A 37 -15.78 -9.79 -1.24
N TYR A 38 -14.60 -9.76 -0.65
CA TYR A 38 -13.94 -10.88 0.03
C TYR A 38 -14.01 -10.64 1.53
N ILE A 39 -14.44 -11.64 2.29
CA ILE A 39 -14.88 -11.47 3.68
C ILE A 39 -14.24 -12.52 4.58
N ASP A 40 -13.79 -12.05 5.74
CA ASP A 40 -13.09 -12.76 6.82
C ASP A 40 -11.73 -13.38 6.42
N ASN A 41 -10.70 -13.05 7.19
CA ASN A 41 -9.32 -13.54 7.02
C ASN A 41 -8.78 -13.29 5.60
N VAL A 42 -9.04 -12.13 5.03
CA VAL A 42 -8.67 -11.84 3.64
C VAL A 42 -7.17 -11.61 3.53
N VAL A 43 -6.53 -12.30 2.58
CA VAL A 43 -5.12 -12.12 2.23
C VAL A 43 -5.01 -11.86 0.73
N ILE A 44 -4.49 -10.69 0.36
CA ILE A 44 -4.08 -10.39 -1.01
C ILE A 44 -2.57 -10.56 -1.12
N THR A 45 -2.07 -11.18 -2.19
CA THR A 45 -0.65 -11.24 -2.51
C THR A 45 -0.36 -10.87 -3.95
N GLN A 46 0.71 -10.12 -4.19
CA GLN A 46 1.24 -9.83 -5.51
C GLN A 46 2.77 -9.80 -5.44
N GLY A 47 3.42 -10.91 -5.79
CA GLY A 47 4.86 -11.04 -5.55
C GLY A 47 5.23 -10.94 -4.08
N THR A 48 6.00 -9.93 -3.70
CA THR A 48 6.36 -9.65 -2.30
C THR A 48 5.31 -8.80 -1.57
N LEU A 49 4.43 -8.12 -2.32
CA LEU A 49 3.34 -7.34 -1.76
C LEU A 49 2.32 -8.27 -1.10
N ARG A 50 1.91 -7.92 0.12
CA ARG A 50 0.88 -8.63 0.87
C ARG A 50 -0.03 -7.65 1.59
N ILE A 51 -1.35 -7.84 1.46
CA ILE A 51 -2.38 -7.10 2.22
C ILE A 51 -3.17 -8.10 3.07
N LYS A 52 -3.45 -7.77 4.33
CA LYS A 52 -4.36 -8.54 5.20
C LYS A 52 -5.44 -7.64 5.75
N ALA A 53 -6.67 -8.15 5.78
CA ALA A 53 -7.84 -7.40 6.24
C ALA A 53 -9.00 -8.34 6.63
N ASP A 54 -10.00 -7.78 7.30
CA ASP A 54 -11.25 -8.48 7.62
C ASP A 54 -12.21 -8.47 6.42
N LEU A 55 -12.17 -7.40 5.60
CA LEU A 55 -12.96 -7.21 4.40
C LEU A 55 -12.08 -6.60 3.29
N VAL A 56 -12.21 -7.09 2.07
CA VAL A 56 -11.66 -6.43 0.87
C VAL A 56 -12.77 -6.27 -0.16
N GLN A 57 -12.98 -5.05 -0.63
CA GLN A 57 -13.82 -4.77 -1.79
C GLN A 57 -12.95 -4.41 -2.98
N VAL A 58 -13.13 -5.12 -4.09
CA VAL A 58 -12.50 -4.83 -5.37
C VAL A 58 -13.54 -4.17 -6.27
N ILE A 59 -13.32 -2.91 -6.58
CA ILE A 59 -14.19 -2.10 -7.42
C ILE A 59 -13.48 -1.92 -8.76
N THR A 60 -14.15 -2.28 -9.84
CA THR A 60 -13.63 -2.07 -11.20
C THR A 60 -14.32 -0.87 -11.81
N ASP A 61 -13.54 0.15 -12.16
CA ASP A 61 -14.03 1.33 -12.85
C ASP A 61 -14.65 0.97 -14.21
N THR A 62 -15.78 1.58 -14.55
CA THR A 62 -16.54 1.19 -15.74
C THR A 62 -15.96 1.74 -17.04
N GLU A 63 -15.18 2.81 -16.99
CA GLU A 63 -14.64 3.50 -18.17
C GLU A 63 -13.20 3.08 -18.46
N THR A 64 -12.40 2.90 -17.40
CA THR A 64 -10.95 2.65 -17.49
C THR A 64 -10.57 1.19 -17.24
N ASP A 65 -11.49 0.37 -16.71
CA ASP A 65 -11.25 -0.99 -16.21
C ASP A 65 -10.21 -1.06 -15.07
N GLU A 66 -9.85 0.10 -14.48
CA GLU A 66 -8.93 0.16 -13.35
C GLU A 66 -9.56 -0.43 -12.09
N LYS A 67 -8.76 -1.18 -11.33
CA LYS A 67 -9.20 -1.84 -10.09
C LYS A 67 -8.71 -1.08 -8.87
N THR A 68 -9.64 -0.78 -7.97
CA THR A 68 -9.35 -0.26 -6.63
C THR A 68 -9.68 -1.34 -5.60
N TYR A 69 -8.73 -1.61 -4.70
CA TYR A 69 -8.87 -2.57 -3.62
C TYR A 69 -9.01 -1.80 -2.31
N ILE A 70 -10.19 -1.87 -1.68
CA ILE A 70 -10.47 -1.24 -0.39
C ILE A 70 -10.46 -2.33 0.67
N ALA A 71 -9.40 -2.37 1.47
CA ALA A 71 -9.18 -3.33 2.53
C ALA A 71 -9.46 -2.69 3.89
N LYS A 72 -10.37 -3.27 4.66
CA LYS A 72 -10.80 -2.77 5.98
C LYS A 72 -10.52 -3.81 7.06
N GLY A 73 -10.00 -3.36 8.20
CA GLY A 73 -9.75 -4.23 9.34
C GLY A 73 -9.38 -3.46 10.60
N ASN A 74 -9.05 -4.18 11.67
CA ASN A 74 -8.70 -3.59 12.96
C ASN A 74 -7.35 -4.11 13.53
N PRO A 75 -6.19 -3.76 12.92
CA PRO A 75 -6.02 -2.99 11.69
C PRO A 75 -5.93 -3.87 10.44
N ALA A 76 -6.18 -3.28 9.27
CA ALA A 76 -5.68 -3.81 8.01
C ALA A 76 -4.17 -3.54 7.88
N THR A 77 -3.45 -4.43 7.19
CA THR A 77 -1.99 -4.34 7.03
C THR A 77 -1.59 -4.48 5.56
N PHE A 78 -0.55 -3.77 5.17
CA PHE A 78 0.14 -3.88 3.90
C PHE A 78 1.64 -4.06 4.16
N SER A 79 2.30 -4.93 3.40
CA SER A 79 3.75 -5.09 3.45
C SER A 79 4.32 -5.35 2.07
N GLN A 80 5.51 -4.84 1.79
CA GLN A 80 6.26 -5.11 0.56
C GLN A 80 7.76 -5.15 0.85
N LYS A 81 8.51 -5.91 0.05
CA LYS A 81 9.98 -5.82 0.01
C LYS A 81 10.39 -4.80 -1.05
N LEU A 82 11.16 -3.79 -0.67
CA LEU A 82 11.70 -2.76 -1.56
C LEU A 82 12.88 -3.30 -2.38
N ASP A 83 13.34 -2.50 -3.34
CA ASP A 83 14.37 -2.89 -4.28
C ASP A 83 15.75 -3.12 -3.62
N ASP A 84 16.02 -2.37 -2.53
CA ASP A 84 17.20 -2.57 -1.67
C ASP A 84 17.09 -3.81 -0.76
N GLY A 85 15.93 -4.48 -0.79
CA GLY A 85 15.62 -5.67 -0.02
C GLY A 85 15.05 -5.39 1.37
N THR A 86 14.92 -4.14 1.79
CA THR A 86 14.32 -3.76 3.07
C THR A 86 12.80 -3.90 3.01
N PRO A 87 12.14 -4.23 4.14
CA PRO A 87 10.68 -4.29 4.17
C PRO A 87 10.08 -2.93 4.52
N ILE A 88 8.96 -2.61 3.87
CA ILE A 88 8.06 -1.53 4.27
C ILE A 88 6.76 -2.14 4.83
N TYR A 89 6.26 -1.58 5.93
CA TYR A 89 5.02 -2.00 6.57
C TYR A 89 4.09 -0.81 6.74
N LEU A 90 2.84 -1.00 6.36
CA LEU A 90 1.77 -0.03 6.49
C LEU A 90 0.62 -0.69 7.25
N GLN A 91 -0.02 0.05 8.15
CA GLN A 91 -1.24 -0.40 8.83
C GLN A 91 -2.18 0.76 9.08
N ALA A 92 -3.48 0.48 8.99
CA ALA A 92 -4.55 1.45 9.26
C ALA A 92 -5.90 0.73 9.37
N ASN A 93 -6.96 1.46 9.69
CA ASN A 93 -8.32 0.95 9.66
C ASN A 93 -8.76 0.63 8.21
N GLU A 94 -8.36 1.45 7.24
CA GLU A 94 -8.61 1.27 5.82
C GLU A 94 -7.32 1.40 5.00
N ILE A 95 -7.15 0.52 4.02
CA ILE A 95 -6.08 0.54 3.02
C ILE A 95 -6.74 0.54 1.64
N LYS A 96 -6.54 1.61 0.88
CA LYS A 96 -6.94 1.74 -0.52
C LYS A 96 -5.72 1.49 -1.41
N TYR A 97 -5.68 0.37 -2.10
CA TYR A 97 -4.62 -0.01 -3.03
C TYR A 97 -5.07 0.18 -4.48
N GLN A 98 -4.30 0.94 -5.26
CA GLN A 98 -4.60 1.28 -6.65
C GLN A 98 -3.37 0.96 -7.54
N PRO A 99 -3.26 -0.28 -8.04
CA PRO A 99 -2.11 -0.71 -8.83
C PRO A 99 -1.88 0.12 -10.11
N SER A 100 -2.95 0.53 -10.80
CA SER A 100 -2.88 1.36 -12.00
C SER A 100 -2.18 2.71 -11.77
N GLN A 101 -2.34 3.27 -10.57
CA GLN A 101 -1.81 4.57 -10.17
C GLN A 101 -0.50 4.47 -9.39
N ASN A 102 -0.04 3.26 -9.12
CA ASN A 102 1.15 3.00 -8.32
C ASN A 102 1.07 3.47 -6.86
N ILE A 103 -0.13 3.59 -6.30
CA ILE A 103 -0.34 4.15 -4.96
C ILE A 103 -1.05 3.20 -4.01
N VAL A 104 -0.70 3.32 -2.73
CA VAL A 104 -1.51 2.86 -1.60
C VAL A 104 -1.78 4.04 -0.68
N VAL A 105 -3.04 4.22 -0.31
CA VAL A 105 -3.48 5.22 0.67
C VAL A 105 -3.99 4.48 1.89
N ILE A 106 -3.48 4.80 3.06
CA ILE A 106 -3.92 4.21 4.32
C ILE A 106 -4.55 5.30 5.19
N SER A 107 -5.67 5.01 5.85
CA SER A 107 -6.43 6.00 6.61
C SER A 107 -7.07 5.43 7.88
N GLY A 108 -7.12 6.29 8.90
CA GLY A 108 -7.58 5.93 10.25
C GLY A 108 -6.50 5.15 11.01
N ASN A 109 -5.94 5.77 12.05
CA ASN A 109 -4.79 5.22 12.79
C ASN A 109 -3.63 4.81 11.86
N ALA A 110 -3.37 5.62 10.81
CA ALA A 110 -2.40 5.28 9.78
C ALA A 110 -0.97 5.30 10.32
N GLU A 111 -0.24 4.22 10.07
CA GLU A 111 1.15 4.07 10.45
C GLU A 111 1.97 3.39 9.37
N LEU A 112 3.13 3.96 9.04
CA LEU A 112 4.14 3.41 8.16
C LEU A 112 5.41 3.13 8.96
N ARG A 113 6.04 1.97 8.75
CA ARG A 113 7.33 1.58 9.33
C ARG A 113 8.30 1.12 8.26
N GLN A 114 9.53 1.58 8.35
CA GLN A 114 10.64 1.20 7.47
C GLN A 114 11.95 1.32 8.25
N GLU A 115 12.77 0.26 8.28
CA GLU A 115 14.10 0.25 8.92
C GLU A 115 14.13 0.85 10.36
N GLY A 116 13.11 0.56 11.16
CA GLY A 116 12.97 1.09 12.53
C GLY A 116 12.45 2.53 12.62
N SER A 117 12.41 3.27 11.50
CA SER A 117 11.71 4.55 11.40
C SER A 117 10.20 4.32 11.31
N LYS A 118 9.45 5.31 11.78
CA LYS A 118 7.98 5.26 11.89
C LYS A 118 7.36 6.60 11.56
N VAL A 119 6.32 6.59 10.73
CA VAL A 119 5.47 7.75 10.43
C VAL A 119 4.03 7.40 10.85
N SER A 120 3.37 8.30 11.56
CA SER A 120 1.97 8.16 11.95
C SER A 120 1.19 9.42 11.58
N GLY A 121 -0.07 9.25 11.15
CA GLY A 121 -0.96 10.35 10.77
C GLY A 121 -2.40 9.88 10.59
N SER A 122 -3.26 10.77 10.10
CA SER A 122 -4.65 10.41 9.79
C SER A 122 -4.71 9.68 8.45
N ILE A 123 -3.95 10.17 7.47
CA ILE A 123 -3.82 9.61 6.13
C ILE A 123 -2.33 9.52 5.78
N ILE A 124 -1.90 8.42 5.19
CA ILE A 124 -0.56 8.28 4.59
C ILE A 124 -0.75 7.75 3.17
N THR A 125 -0.16 8.44 2.19
CA THR A 125 -0.09 8.00 0.80
C THR A 125 1.33 7.57 0.48
N TYR A 126 1.47 6.37 -0.07
CA TYR A 126 2.74 5.83 -0.53
C TYR A 126 2.63 5.49 -2.03
N ASN A 127 3.49 6.12 -2.84
CA ASN A 127 3.70 5.72 -4.21
C ASN A 127 4.79 4.66 -4.23
N PHE A 128 4.42 3.41 -4.51
CA PHE A 128 5.42 2.35 -4.50
C PHE A 128 6.35 2.44 -5.69
N VAL A 129 6.06 3.06 -6.84
CA VAL A 129 7.06 3.18 -7.92
C VAL A 129 8.13 4.23 -7.62
N THR A 130 7.74 5.41 -7.15
CA THR A 130 8.68 6.51 -6.85
C THR A 130 9.25 6.45 -5.43
N GLU A 131 8.71 5.55 -4.61
CA GLU A 131 8.99 5.40 -3.18
C GLU A 131 8.72 6.67 -2.35
N GLN A 132 7.86 7.55 -2.86
CA GLN A 132 7.46 8.77 -2.18
C GLN A 132 6.36 8.52 -1.16
N VAL A 133 6.51 9.12 0.03
CA VAL A 133 5.54 9.07 1.12
C VAL A 133 5.05 10.50 1.41
N SER A 134 3.74 10.69 1.44
CA SER A 134 3.10 11.86 2.03
C SER A 134 2.24 11.44 3.22
N ALA A 135 2.19 12.27 4.24
CA ALA A 135 1.37 12.03 5.42
C ALA A 135 0.64 13.32 5.77
N ASP A 136 -0.65 13.20 6.03
CA ASP A 136 -1.56 14.31 6.26
C ASP A 136 -2.33 14.09 7.57
N SER A 137 -2.55 15.20 8.26
CA SER A 137 -3.53 15.28 9.34
C SER A 137 -4.90 15.58 8.74
N ASP A 138 -5.94 14.90 9.24
CA ASP A 138 -7.31 15.24 8.89
C ASP A 138 -7.61 16.68 9.33
N ALA A 139 -7.95 17.53 8.36
CA ALA A 139 -8.18 18.95 8.59
C ALA A 139 -9.54 19.24 9.27
N ASP A 140 -10.47 18.28 9.20
CA ASP A 140 -11.83 18.42 9.74
C ASP A 140 -11.98 17.85 11.16
N SER A 141 -10.92 17.27 11.75
CA SER A 141 -10.93 16.84 13.14
C SER A 141 -10.50 17.98 14.07
N ASP A 142 -11.40 18.42 14.95
CA ASP A 142 -11.15 19.44 16.01
C ASP A 142 -10.05 19.02 17.03
N GLU A 143 -9.64 17.76 17.00
CA GLU A 143 -8.51 17.27 17.78
C GLU A 143 -7.20 17.55 17.04
N ASN A 144 -6.17 17.90 17.81
CA ASN A 144 -4.81 18.27 17.43
C ASN A 144 -4.09 17.14 16.66
N ASN A 145 -4.59 16.79 15.48
CA ASN A 145 -4.14 15.70 14.64
C ASN A 145 -2.85 16.18 13.97
N ARG A 146 -1.71 15.61 14.38
CA ARG A 146 -0.40 15.98 13.86
C ARG A 146 0.24 14.75 13.27
N VAL A 147 0.93 14.93 12.15
CA VAL A 147 1.84 13.91 11.65
C VAL A 147 3.00 13.77 12.63
N LYS A 148 3.28 12.53 13.05
CA LYS A 148 4.40 12.21 13.95
C LYS A 148 5.37 11.29 13.24
N THR A 149 6.63 11.74 13.18
CA THR A 149 7.74 10.95 12.62
C THR A 149 8.75 10.64 13.70
N VAL A 150 9.14 9.37 13.79
CA VAL A 150 10.24 8.88 14.62
C VAL A 150 11.28 8.29 13.67
N LEU A 151 12.48 8.87 13.66
CA LEU A 151 13.60 8.39 12.85
C LEU A 151 14.53 7.57 13.73
N GLN A 152 14.81 6.34 13.33
CA GLN A 152 15.83 5.54 13.98
C GLN A 152 17.20 6.10 13.60
N PRO A 153 18.08 6.44 14.57
CA PRO A 153 19.45 6.78 14.25
C PRO A 153 20.10 5.56 13.58
N LYS A 154 20.65 5.72 12.37
CA LYS A 154 21.58 4.72 11.85
C LYS A 154 22.73 4.67 12.86
N ALA A 155 22.95 3.51 13.47
CA ALA A 155 24.16 3.32 14.26
C ALA A 155 25.31 3.67 13.31
N LEU A 156 26.05 4.72 13.65
CA LEU A 156 27.35 4.94 13.05
C LEU A 156 28.19 3.76 13.51
N ASP A 157 28.23 2.70 12.72
CA ASP A 157 29.21 1.63 12.91
C ASP A 157 30.58 2.29 12.78
N LYS A 158 31.13 2.68 13.93
CA LYS A 158 32.55 2.99 14.07
C LYS A 158 33.27 1.66 13.97
N ASN A 159 33.72 1.31 12.77
CA ASN A 159 34.88 0.45 12.58
C ASN A 159 35.95 1.25 11.85
#